data_AF-A0A954B956-F1
#
_entry.id   AF-A0A954B956-F1
#
_cell.length_a   1.000
_cell.length_b   1.000
_cell.length_c   1.000
_cell.angle_alpha   90.00
_cell.angle_beta   90.00
_cell.angle_gamma   90.00
#
_symmetry.space_group_name_H-M   'P 1'
#
loop_
_entity.id
_entity.type
_entity.pdbx_description
1 polymer ?
#
loop_
_entity_poly.entity_id
_entity_poly.type
_entity_poly.pdbx_seq_one_letter_code
_entity_poly.pdbx_strand_id
1 'polypeptide(L)'
;MPKPRINLRLAADVYARLDEATQRPGATKSAIIEQALREYFDPEVKTGLEERVLARLDAFDIRQGEIERDVGFTLEAFGQFVLYWLTRTDPLPEGEREAAHALGQRRYDHFIGQVARRAAGEGPLGSRLMAGCKVVELE
;
A
#
# COMPACT_ATOMS: atom_id res chain seq x y z
N MET A 1 -25.85 37.68 -11.70
CA MET A 1 -26.24 37.92 -13.11
C MET A 1 -27.34 36.93 -13.50
N PRO A 2 -28.30 37.31 -14.35
CA PRO A 2 -29.33 36.39 -14.83
C PRO A 2 -28.70 35.26 -15.67
N LYS A 3 -29.10 34.01 -15.42
CA LYS A 3 -28.59 32.85 -16.17
C LYS A 3 -29.26 32.79 -17.55
N PRO A 4 -28.52 32.83 -18.67
CA PRO A 4 -29.10 32.73 -20.00
C PRO A 4 -29.74 31.35 -20.21
N ARG A 5 -30.89 31.31 -20.89
CA ARG A 5 -31.59 30.06 -21.23
C ARG A 5 -31.06 29.51 -22.54
N ILE A 6 -30.70 28.23 -22.55
CA ILE A 6 -30.18 27.52 -23.73
C ILE A 6 -31.07 26.30 -23.98
N ASN A 7 -31.47 26.08 -25.23
CA ASN A 7 -32.19 24.87 -25.64
C ASN A 7 -31.20 23.90 -26.29
N LEU A 8 -31.02 22.73 -25.71
CA LEU A 8 -30.06 21.71 -26.15
C LEU A 8 -30.81 20.44 -26.52
N ARG A 9 -30.40 19.81 -27.62
CA ARG A 9 -30.83 18.45 -27.98
C ARG A 9 -29.72 17.48 -27.56
N LEU A 10 -30.08 16.51 -26.71
CA LEU A 10 -29.18 15.46 -26.24
C LEU A 10 -29.58 14.14 -26.90
N ALA A 11 -28.60 13.27 -27.13
CA ALA A 11 -28.88 11.89 -27.50
C ALA A 11 -29.64 11.17 -26.36
N ALA A 12 -30.44 10.18 -26.70
CA ALA A 12 -31.36 9.53 -25.76
C ALA A 12 -30.64 8.85 -24.58
N ASP A 13 -29.48 8.25 -24.85
CA ASP A 13 -28.60 7.63 -23.88
C ASP A 13 -28.00 8.65 -22.89
N VAL A 14 -27.54 9.80 -23.38
CA VAL A 14 -26.99 10.88 -22.55
C VAL A 14 -28.07 11.50 -21.69
N TYR A 15 -29.28 11.69 -22.24
CA TYR A 15 -30.41 12.18 -21.48
C TYR A 15 -30.82 11.23 -20.36
N ALA A 16 -30.85 9.91 -20.62
CA ALA A 16 -31.17 8.91 -19.60
C ALA A 16 -30.18 8.94 -18.42
N ARG A 17 -28.87 9.04 -18.71
CA ARG A 17 -27.82 9.18 -17.67
C ARG A 17 -27.95 10.47 -16.86
N LEU A 18 -28.31 11.58 -17.51
CA LEU A 18 -28.55 12.84 -16.82
C LEU A 18 -29.77 12.74 -15.89
N ASP A 19 -30.85 12.10 -16.35
CA ASP A 19 -32.06 11.91 -15.57
C ASP A 19 -31.81 11.07 -14.32
N GLU A 20 -31.08 9.95 -14.47
CA GLU A 20 -30.62 9.10 -13.37
C GLU A 20 -29.77 9.88 -12.36
N ALA A 21 -28.82 10.69 -12.84
CA ALA A 21 -27.96 11.50 -11.97
C ALA A 21 -28.73 12.54 -11.14
N THR A 22 -29.90 12.97 -11.61
CA THR A 22 -30.78 13.91 -10.88
C THR A 22 -31.75 13.26 -9.91
N GLN A 23 -31.81 11.92 -9.84
CA GLN A 23 -32.62 11.23 -8.83
C GLN A 23 -32.01 11.37 -7.42
N ARG A 24 -30.75 11.78 -7.31
CA ARG A 24 -30.09 12.06 -6.03
C ARG A 24 -30.59 13.39 -5.43
N PRO A 25 -30.90 13.45 -4.11
CA PRO A 25 -31.34 14.69 -3.46
C PRO A 25 -30.31 15.81 -3.64
N GLY A 26 -30.77 16.99 -4.10
CA GLY A 26 -29.95 18.20 -4.20
C GLY A 26 -29.28 18.46 -5.56
N ALA A 27 -29.44 17.59 -6.56
CA ALA A 27 -28.86 17.79 -7.89
C ALA A 27 -29.95 18.12 -8.93
N THR A 28 -29.89 19.30 -9.56
CA THR A 28 -30.79 19.67 -10.67
C THR A 28 -30.10 19.44 -12.02
N LYS A 29 -30.88 19.17 -13.08
CA LYS A 29 -30.35 19.00 -14.45
C LYS A 29 -29.47 20.17 -14.87
N SER A 30 -29.91 21.39 -14.55
CA SER A 30 -29.17 22.62 -14.82
C SER A 30 -27.85 22.69 -14.05
N ALA A 31 -27.84 22.32 -12.76
CA ALA A 31 -26.61 22.33 -11.95
C ALA A 31 -25.57 21.31 -12.45
N ILE A 32 -26.00 20.11 -12.85
CA ILE A 32 -25.11 19.08 -13.41
C ILE A 32 -24.53 19.54 -14.75
N ILE A 33 -25.36 20.08 -15.65
CA ILE A 33 -24.90 20.59 -16.96
C ILE A 33 -23.92 21.74 -16.76
N GLU A 34 -24.21 22.67 -15.85
CA GLU A 34 -23.34 23.81 -15.56
C GLU A 34 -21.99 23.35 -14.98
N GLN A 35 -22.00 22.36 -14.09
CA GLN A 35 -20.78 21.77 -13.54
C GLN A 35 -19.96 21.05 -14.61
N ALA A 36 -20.60 20.22 -15.44
CA ALA A 36 -19.93 19.52 -16.53
C ALA A 36 -19.32 20.48 -17.55
N LEU A 37 -19.98 21.61 -17.84
CA LEU A 37 -19.43 22.65 -18.71
C LEU A 37 -18.26 23.38 -18.06
N ARG A 38 -18.31 23.69 -16.76
CA ARG A 38 -17.15 24.26 -16.06
C ARG A 38 -15.95 23.31 -16.12
N GLU A 39 -16.14 22.02 -15.85
CA GLU A 39 -15.09 21.01 -15.95
C GLU A 39 -14.58 20.78 -17.38
N TYR A 40 -15.41 21.05 -18.39
CA TYR A 40 -14.99 21.01 -19.79
C TYR A 40 -14.12 22.22 -20.17
N PHE A 41 -14.46 23.41 -19.66
CA PHE A 41 -13.72 24.64 -19.93
C PHE A 41 -12.49 24.82 -19.02
N ASP A 42 -12.38 24.06 -17.94
CA ASP A 42 -11.28 24.12 -16.99
C ASP A 42 -10.42 22.84 -17.05
N PRO A 43 -9.48 22.75 -18.01
CA PRO A 43 -8.62 21.59 -18.16
C PRO A 43 -7.67 21.39 -16.96
N GLU A 44 -7.34 22.44 -16.20
CA GLU A 44 -6.46 22.34 -15.02
C GLU A 44 -7.07 21.47 -13.92
N VAL A 45 -8.39 21.46 -13.77
CA VAL A 45 -9.08 20.63 -12.77
C VAL A 45 -8.94 19.14 -13.05
N LYS A 46 -8.87 18.74 -14.32
CA LYS A 46 -8.62 17.34 -14.71
C LYS A 46 -7.13 16.98 -14.58
N THR A 47 -6.25 17.83 -15.09
CA THR A 47 -4.79 17.62 -15.03
C THR A 47 -4.29 17.56 -13.59
N GLY A 48 -4.82 18.40 -12.68
CA GLY A 48 -4.37 18.44 -11.29
C GLY A 48 -4.67 17.16 -10.50
N LEU A 49 -5.76 16.45 -10.80
CA LEU A 49 -6.03 15.15 -10.18
C LEU A 49 -5.06 14.09 -10.71
N GLU A 50 -4.87 14.03 -12.03
CA GLU A 50 -3.97 13.08 -12.68
C GLU A 50 -2.52 13.28 -12.22
N GLU A 51 -2.06 14.53 -12.16
CA GLU A 51 -0.71 14.90 -11.70
C GLU A 51 -0.48 14.51 -10.23
N ARG A 52 -1.48 14.73 -9.35
CA ARG A 52 -1.40 14.29 -7.95
C ARG A 52 -1.35 12.78 -7.80
N VAL A 53 -2.06 12.04 -8.67
CA VAL A 53 -2.00 10.57 -8.68
C VAL A 53 -0.63 10.10 -9.15
N LEU A 54 -0.09 10.68 -10.23
CA LEU A 54 1.25 10.36 -10.72
C LEU A 54 2.32 10.64 -9.68
N ALA A 55 2.31 11.82 -9.04
CA ALA A 55 3.25 12.15 -7.98
C ALA A 55 3.19 11.17 -6.80
N ARG A 56 1.98 10.66 -6.47
CA ARG A 56 1.82 9.64 -5.43
C ARG A 56 2.35 8.28 -5.86
N LEU A 57 2.22 7.92 -7.14
CA LEU A 57 2.79 6.69 -7.70
C LEU A 57 4.31 6.76 -7.73
N ASP A 58 4.89 7.89 -8.16
CA ASP A 58 6.35 8.08 -8.12
C ASP A 58 6.90 7.95 -6.70
N ALA A 59 6.23 8.54 -5.71
CA ALA A 59 6.58 8.40 -4.31
C ALA A 59 6.37 6.97 -3.76
N PHE A 60 5.52 6.16 -4.40
CA PHE A 60 5.37 4.75 -4.07
C PHE A 60 6.52 3.93 -4.65
N ASP A 61 6.89 4.17 -5.91
CA ASP A 61 7.97 3.48 -6.60
C ASP A 61 9.33 3.72 -5.93
N ILE A 62 9.59 4.96 -5.48
CA ILE A 62 10.80 5.27 -4.70
C ILE A 62 10.84 4.44 -3.41
N ARG A 63 9.75 4.42 -2.64
CA ARG A 63 9.66 3.64 -1.40
C ARG A 63 9.75 2.13 -1.65
N GLN A 64 9.19 1.65 -2.75
CA GLN A 64 9.30 0.25 -3.15
C GLN A 64 10.76 -0.11 -3.45
N GLY A 65 11.49 0.74 -4.18
CA GLY A 65 12.91 0.54 -4.45
C GLY A 65 13.79 0.59 -3.19
N GLU A 66 13.43 1.40 -2.20
CA GLU A 66 14.09 1.41 -0.88
C GLU A 66 13.86 0.10 -0.13
N ILE A 67 12.61 -0.41 -0.11
CA ILE A 67 12.29 -1.71 0.51
C ILE A 67 13.04 -2.84 -0.17
N GLU A 68 13.10 -2.86 -1.51
CA GLU A 68 13.84 -3.87 -2.26
C GLU A 68 15.33 -3.87 -1.91
N ARG A 69 15.93 -2.68 -1.76
CA ARG A 69 17.32 -2.54 -1.32
C ARG A 69 17.53 -3.07 0.09
N ASP A 70 16.67 -2.69 1.04
CA ASP A 70 16.77 -3.12 2.44
C ASP A 70 16.57 -4.64 2.59
N VAL A 71 15.67 -5.22 1.79
CA VAL A 71 15.50 -6.68 1.68
C VAL A 71 16.77 -7.32 1.11
N GLY A 72 17.38 -6.74 0.08
CA GLY A 72 18.66 -7.18 -0.47
C GLY A 72 19.77 -7.21 0.58
N PHE A 73 19.96 -6.12 1.32
CA PHE A 73 20.95 -6.07 2.40
C PHE A 73 20.65 -7.07 3.52
N THR A 74 19.38 -7.26 3.86
CA THR A 74 18.98 -8.27 4.86
C THR A 74 19.33 -9.68 4.39
N LEU A 75 19.12 -9.99 3.12
CA LEU A 75 19.47 -11.29 2.53
C LEU A 75 20.98 -11.51 2.51
N GLU A 76 21.76 -10.49 2.16
CA GLU A 76 23.23 -10.55 2.21
C GLU A 76 23.73 -10.79 3.64
N ALA A 77 23.24 -10.02 4.61
CA ALA A 77 23.59 -10.18 6.02
C ALA A 77 23.21 -11.56 6.55
N PHE A 78 22.03 -12.07 6.18
CA PHE A 78 21.60 -13.42 6.54
C PHE A 78 22.49 -14.49 5.90
N GLY A 79 22.86 -14.34 4.63
CA GLY A 79 23.81 -15.23 3.96
C GLY A 79 25.16 -15.28 4.67
N GLN A 80 25.69 -14.11 5.07
CA GLN A 80 26.92 -14.03 5.86
C GLN A 80 26.77 -14.68 7.24
N PHE A 81 25.63 -14.48 7.91
CA PHE A 81 25.34 -15.16 9.18
C PHE A 81 25.33 -16.68 9.02
N VAL A 82 24.67 -17.22 7.99
CA VAL A 82 24.63 -18.66 7.73
C VAL A 82 26.02 -19.21 7.43
N LEU A 83 26.82 -18.51 6.61
CA LEU A 83 28.19 -18.89 6.32
C LEU A 83 29.05 -18.90 7.59
N TYR A 84 28.99 -17.85 8.40
CA TYR A 84 29.69 -17.77 9.67
C TYR A 84 29.28 -18.90 10.63
N TRP A 85 27.98 -19.18 10.70
CA TRP A 85 27.46 -20.27 11.52
C TRP A 85 27.99 -21.63 11.08
N LEU A 86 27.98 -21.94 9.78
CA LEU A 86 28.49 -23.22 9.24
C LEU A 86 30.02 -23.36 9.38
N THR A 87 30.76 -22.26 9.34
CA THR A 87 32.23 -22.28 9.47
C THR A 87 32.71 -22.36 10.91
N ARG A 88 31.92 -21.89 11.88
CA ARG A 88 32.28 -21.85 13.32
C ARG A 88 31.66 -22.96 14.14
N THR A 89 30.59 -23.59 13.67
CA THR A 89 29.89 -24.64 14.41
C THR A 89 30.56 -25.97 14.15
N ASP A 90 31.14 -26.57 15.20
CA ASP A 90 31.70 -27.91 15.11
C ASP A 90 30.61 -28.94 14.77
N PRO A 91 30.89 -29.91 13.86
CA PRO A 91 29.93 -30.93 13.51
C PRO A 91 29.63 -31.83 14.71
N LEU A 92 28.35 -32.15 14.90
CA LEU A 92 27.90 -32.99 16.00
C LEU A 92 28.35 -34.46 15.84
N PRO A 93 28.69 -35.15 16.94
CA PRO A 93 28.96 -36.59 16.93
C PRO A 93 27.78 -37.38 16.36
N GLU A 94 28.09 -38.45 15.62
CA GLU A 94 27.12 -39.24 14.85
C GLU A 94 25.94 -39.78 15.67
N GLY A 95 26.21 -40.24 16.90
CA GLY A 95 25.19 -40.76 17.81
C GLY A 95 24.24 -39.69 18.38
N GLU A 96 24.59 -38.42 18.31
CA GLU A 96 23.79 -37.32 18.88
C GLU A 96 23.03 -36.53 17.80
N ARG A 97 23.30 -36.78 16.52
CA ARG A 97 22.71 -36.01 15.41
C ARG A 97 21.19 -36.07 15.40
N GLU A 98 20.58 -37.25 15.50
CA GLU A 98 19.11 -37.35 15.49
C GLU A 98 18.46 -36.62 16.67
N ALA A 99 19.02 -36.77 17.87
CA ALA A 99 18.51 -36.12 19.08
C ALA A 99 18.63 -34.59 18.97
N ALA A 100 19.76 -34.09 18.46
CA ALA A 100 19.99 -32.66 18.24
C ALA A 100 19.08 -32.09 17.14
N HIS A 101 18.88 -32.82 16.03
CA HIS A 101 17.93 -32.45 14.98
C HIS A 101 16.50 -32.35 15.52
N ALA A 102 16.04 -33.36 16.27
CA ALA A 102 14.71 -33.34 16.85
C ALA A 102 14.52 -32.19 17.85
N LEU A 103 15.54 -31.86 18.65
CA LEU A 103 15.51 -30.70 19.55
C LEU A 103 15.49 -29.38 18.78
N GLY A 104 16.30 -29.27 17.72
CA GLY A 104 16.34 -28.11 16.82
C GLY A 104 14.98 -27.84 16.19
N GLN A 105 14.33 -28.89 15.67
CA GLN A 105 13.00 -28.79 15.07
C GLN A 105 11.97 -28.25 16.06
N ARG A 106 11.92 -28.81 17.29
CA ARG A 106 11.00 -28.34 18.33
C ARG A 106 11.21 -26.86 18.68
N ARG A 107 12.47 -26.42 18.75
CA ARG A 107 12.81 -25.01 19.03
C ARG A 107 12.40 -24.11 17.85
N TYR A 108 12.62 -24.56 16.63
CA TYR A 108 12.23 -23.84 15.42
C TYR A 108 10.70 -23.68 15.33
N ASP A 109 9.94 -24.75 15.52
CA ASP A 109 8.47 -24.71 15.48
C ASP A 109 7.92 -23.75 16.56
N HIS A 110 8.51 -23.75 17.76
CA HIS A 110 8.16 -22.81 18.81
C HIS A 110 8.43 -21.35 18.40
N PHE A 111 9.60 -21.08 17.83
CA PHE A 111 9.98 -19.77 17.33
C PHE A 111 9.04 -19.29 16.22
N ILE A 112 8.73 -20.13 15.23
CA ILE A 112 7.78 -19.82 14.16
C ILE A 112 6.39 -19.51 14.74
N GLY A 113 5.94 -20.27 15.74
CA GLY A 113 4.71 -19.97 16.47
C GLY A 113 4.72 -18.58 17.14
N GLN A 114 5.85 -18.17 17.72
CA GLN A 114 6.00 -16.82 18.29
C GLN A 114 5.97 -15.72 17.21
N VAL A 115 6.64 -15.94 16.07
CA VAL A 115 6.66 -15.00 14.95
C VAL A 115 5.26 -14.87 14.33
N ALA A 116 4.56 -15.98 14.12
CA ALA A 116 3.22 -15.99 13.53
C ALA A 116 2.20 -15.21 14.39
N ARG A 117 2.15 -15.47 15.71
CA ARG A 117 1.31 -14.70 16.65
C ARG A 117 1.59 -13.20 16.56
N ARG A 118 2.86 -12.86 16.43
CA ARG A 118 3.28 -11.48 16.36
C ARG A 118 2.97 -10.82 15.02
N ALA A 119 3.09 -11.53 13.91
CA ALA A 119 2.68 -11.07 12.59
C ALA A 119 1.15 -10.84 12.54
N ALA A 120 0.38 -11.62 13.29
CA ALA A 120 -1.05 -11.41 13.51
C ALA A 120 -1.39 -10.22 14.43
N GLY A 121 -0.38 -9.47 14.92
CA GLY A 121 -0.58 -8.25 15.71
C GLY A 121 -0.54 -8.42 17.23
N GLU A 122 -0.31 -9.63 17.74
CA GLU A 122 -0.42 -9.94 19.19
C GLU A 122 0.85 -9.59 20.02
N GLY A 123 1.69 -8.63 19.57
CA GLY A 123 3.04 -8.44 20.15
C GLY A 123 3.53 -7.00 20.35
N PRO A 124 4.17 -6.66 21.49
CA PRO A 124 4.61 -5.30 21.85
C PRO A 124 5.88 -4.80 21.13
N LEU A 125 6.35 -5.48 20.09
CA LEU A 125 7.54 -5.05 19.33
C LEU A 125 7.18 -4.54 17.93
N GLY A 126 5.93 -4.74 17.47
CA GLY A 126 5.33 -3.91 16.42
C GLY A 126 5.16 -2.47 16.90
N SER A 127 4.71 -2.27 18.14
CA SER A 127 4.63 -0.93 18.76
C SER A 127 6.00 -0.30 19.03
N ARG A 128 7.07 -1.08 19.25
CA ARG A 128 8.44 -0.55 19.45
C ARG A 128 9.15 -0.18 18.14
N LEU A 129 8.91 -0.91 17.05
CA LEU A 129 9.41 -0.55 15.72
C LEU A 129 8.64 0.64 15.16
N MET A 130 7.31 0.69 15.34
CA MET A 130 6.49 1.84 14.95
C MET A 130 6.72 3.08 15.83
N ALA A 131 7.11 2.92 17.10
CA ALA A 131 7.55 4.05 17.94
C ALA A 131 8.93 4.60 17.56
N GLY A 132 9.78 3.79 16.90
CA GLY A 132 11.10 4.21 16.39
C GLY A 132 11.04 4.77 14.97
N CYS A 133 10.07 4.34 14.17
CA CYS A 133 9.76 4.93 12.88
C CYS A 133 8.92 6.19 13.12
N LYS A 134 9.58 7.34 13.32
CA LYS A 134 8.90 8.62 13.14
C LYS A 134 8.37 8.61 11.71
N VAL A 135 7.09 8.29 11.56
CA VAL A 135 6.31 8.67 10.40
C VAL A 135 6.60 10.16 10.23
N VAL A 136 7.25 10.49 9.12
CA VAL A 136 7.44 11.88 8.73
C VAL A 136 6.05 12.46 8.59
N GLU A 137 5.59 13.14 9.65
CA GLU A 137 4.44 14.01 9.61
C GLU A 137 4.75 15.08 8.56
N LEU A 138 4.06 14.96 7.43
CA LEU A 138 4.05 15.98 6.39
C LEU A 138 3.12 17.10 6.89
N GLU A 139 3.73 18.17 7.42
CA GLU A 139 3.16 19.53 7.27
C GLU A 139 3.43 20.06 5.86
#